data_AF-A0A1G9UGP6-F1
#
_entry.id   AF-A0A1G9UGP6-F1
#
_cell.length_a   1.000
_cell.length_b   1.000
_cell.length_c   1.000
_cell.angle_alpha   90.00
_cell.angle_beta   90.00
_cell.angle_gamma   90.00
#
_symmetry.space_group_name_H-M   'P 1'
#
loop_
_entity.id
_entity.type
_entity.pdbx_description
1 polymer ?
#
loop_
_entity_poly.entity_id
_entity_poly.type
_entity_poly.pdbx_seq_one_letter_code
_entity_poly.pdbx_strand_id
1 'polypeptide(L)' 'MTFAVLLLVLGGFLLGGAWSIWKADHDTKGRTGPQVAFAVVLLIAAVLATASGVLRLV' A
#
# COMPACT_ATOMS: atom_id res chain seq x y z
N MET A 1 9.35 -19.95 2.91
CA MET A 1 8.46 -19.34 3.92
C MET A 1 8.90 -17.95 4.37
N THR A 2 10.14 -17.72 4.85
CA THR A 2 10.59 -16.38 5.31
C THR A 2 10.34 -15.25 4.32
N PHE A 3 10.70 -15.45 3.05
CA PHE A 3 10.47 -14.46 2.00
C PHE A 3 8.98 -14.18 1.75
N ALA A 4 8.13 -15.20 1.84
CA ALA A 4 6.67 -15.04 1.72
C ALA A 4 6.12 -14.18 2.86
N VAL A 5 6.54 -14.44 4.10
CA VAL A 5 6.16 -13.65 5.26
C VAL A 5 6.64 -12.20 5.13
N LEU A 6 7.88 -11.97 4.66
CA LEU A 6 8.39 -10.63 4.40
C LEU A 6 7.52 -9.87 3.39
N LEU A 7 7.09 -10.52 2.30
CA LEU A 7 6.21 -9.92 1.31
C LEU A 7 4.83 -9.55 1.87
N LEU A 8 4.28 -10.38 2.77
CA LEU A 8 3.01 -10.07 3.44
C LEU A 8 3.15 -8.90 4.42
N VAL A 9 4.22 -8.86 5.21
CA VAL A 9 4.52 -7.75 6.13
C VAL A 9 4.71 -6.45 5.34
N LEU A 10 5.49 -6.50 4.25
CA LEU A 10 5.69 -5.37 3.36
C LEU A 10 4.37 -4.92 2.70
N GLY A 11 3.57 -5.86 2.21
CA GLY A 11 2.25 -5.58 1.64
C GLY A 11 1.33 -4.87 2.63
N GLY A 12 1.25 -5.35 3.87
CA GLY A 12 0.48 -4.71 4.94
C GLY A 12 0.99 -3.30 5.29
N PHE A 13 2.31 -3.12 5.37
CA PHE A 13 2.92 -1.81 5.58
C PHE A 13 2.57 -0.83 4.46
N LEU A 14 2.69 -1.24 3.20
CA LEU A 14 2.36 -0.41 2.04
C LEU A 14 0.87 -0.06 1.98
N LEU A 15 0.00 -1.01 2.35
CA LEU A 15 -1.44 -0.76 2.45
C LEU A 15 -1.76 0.30 3.51
N GLY A 16 -1.12 0.20 4.68
CA GLY A 16 -1.20 1.22 5.74
C GLY A 16 -0.70 2.58 5.26
N GLY A 17 0.41 2.61 4.52
CA GLY A 17 0.95 3.83 3.90
C GLY A 17 -0.03 4.47 2.90
N ALA A 18 -0.60 3.66 1.99
CA ALA A 18 -1.61 4.12 1.04
C ALA A 18 -2.82 4.73 1.75
N TRP A 19 -3.31 4.05 2.79
CA TRP A 19 -4.43 4.54 3.61
C TRP A 19 -4.09 5.84 4.35
N SER A 20 -2.89 5.94 4.93
CA SER A 20 -2.43 7.15 5.62
C SER A 20 -2.41 8.36 4.68
N ILE A 21 -1.87 8.20 3.47
CA ILE A 21 -1.84 9.26 2.46
C ILE A 21 -3.24 9.59 1.98
N TRP A 22 -4.09 8.58 1.78
CA TRP A 22 -5.48 8.80 1.39
C TRP A 22 -6.29 9.54 2.45
N LYS A 23 -6.05 9.24 3.74
CA LYS A 23 -6.77 9.88 4.84
C LYS A 23 -6.26 11.28 5.15
N ALA A 24 -4.98 11.57 4.87
CA ALA A 24 -4.45 12.92 4.98
C ALA A 24 -5.25 13.85 4.06
N ASP A 25 -6.03 14.76 4.61
CA ASP A 25 -6.79 15.73 3.84
C ASP A 25 -6.43 17.13 4.34
N HIS A 26 -6.34 18.10 3.43
CA HIS A 26 -6.11 19.49 3.82
C HIS A 26 -7.46 20.17 4.03
N ASP A 27 -7.66 20.76 5.22
CA ASP A 27 -8.93 21.37 5.64
C ASP A 27 -9.55 22.33 4.62
N THR A 28 -8.72 22.97 3.78
CA THR A 28 -9.18 23.96 2.79
C THR A 28 -8.99 23.57 1.32
N LYS A 29 -8.14 22.57 1.01
CA LYS A 29 -7.72 22.28 -0.37
C LYS A 29 -8.16 20.90 -0.87
N GLY A 30 -8.68 20.05 0.00
CA GLY A 30 -8.90 18.65 -0.36
C GLY A 30 -7.59 17.92 -0.63
N ARG A 31 -7.70 16.70 -1.17
CA ARG A 31 -6.56 15.90 -1.62
C ARG A 31 -5.94 16.46 -2.89
N THR A 32 -4.61 16.49 -2.94
CA THR A 32 -3.90 16.94 -4.14
C THR A 32 -3.76 15.82 -5.19
N GLY A 33 -3.66 16.17 -6.47
CA GLY A 33 -3.44 15.20 -7.55
C GLY A 33 -2.22 14.30 -7.34
N PRO A 34 -1.03 14.83 -6.98
CA PRO A 34 0.14 14.02 -6.66
C PRO A 34 -0.07 13.07 -5.47
N GLN A 35 -0.76 13.53 -4.43
CA GLN A 35 -1.09 12.70 -3.26
C GLN A 35 -1.96 11.50 -3.66
N VAL A 36 -2.98 11.72 -4.48
CA VAL A 36 -3.84 10.65 -4.99
C VAL A 36 -3.03 9.66 -5.84
N ALA A 37 -2.21 10.16 -6.76
CA ALA A 37 -1.34 9.31 -7.58
C ALA A 37 -0.41 8.45 -6.73
N PHE A 38 0.21 9.04 -5.70
CA PHE A 38 1.11 8.33 -4.79
C PHE A 38 0.38 7.25 -3.96
N ALA A 39 -0.80 7.58 -3.43
CA ALA A 39 -1.63 6.62 -2.70
C ALA A 39 -2.04 5.42 -3.58
N VAL A 40 -2.40 5.67 -4.85
CA VAL A 40 -2.76 4.62 -5.82
C VAL A 40 -1.57 3.72 -6.14
N VAL A 41 -0.38 4.30 -6.39
CA VAL A 41 0.83 3.52 -6.66
C VAL A 41 1.20 2.65 -5.45
N LEU A 42 1.14 3.20 -4.23
CA LEU A 42 1.37 2.41 -3.02
C LEU A 42 0.34 1.28 -2.86
N LEU A 43 -0.93 1.54 -3.16
CA LEU A 43 -1.98 0.53 -3.11
C LEU A 43 -1.71 -0.62 -4.08
N ILE A 44 -1.32 -0.31 -5.33
CA ILE A 44 -0.96 -1.32 -6.33
C ILE A 44 0.23 -2.14 -5.83
N ALA A 45 1.27 -1.49 -5.32
CA ALA A 45 2.43 -2.18 -4.76
C ALA A 45 2.07 -3.08 -3.57
N ALA A 46 1.18 -2.63 -2.68
CA ALA A 46 0.67 -3.40 -1.56
C ALA A 46 -0.06 -4.67 -2.02
N VAL A 47 -0.93 -4.56 -3.03
CA VAL A 47 -1.66 -5.70 -3.61
C VAL A 47 -0.70 -6.69 -4.24
N LEU A 48 0.25 -6.23 -5.06
CA LEU A 48 1.21 -7.10 -5.74
C LEU A 48 2.14 -7.82 -4.74
N ALA A 49 2.62 -7.13 -3.71
CA ALA A 49 3.43 -7.73 -2.65
C ALA A 49 2.63 -8.79 -1.87
N THR A 50 1.39 -8.46 -1.49
CA THR A 50 0.51 -9.39 -0.75
C THR A 50 0.19 -10.62 -1.57
N ALA A 51 -0.27 -10.46 -2.82
CA ALA A 51 -0.55 -11.57 -3.73
C ALA A 51 0.69 -12.45 -3.95
N SER A 52 1.85 -11.81 -4.14
CA SER A 52 3.14 -12.50 -4.27
C SER A 52 3.51 -13.29 -3.01
N GLY A 53 3.22 -12.77 -1.82
CA GLY A 53 3.43 -13.46 -0.55
C GLY A 53 2.52 -14.66 -0.40
N VAL A 54 1.22 -14.49 -0.66
CA VAL A 54 0.22 -15.58 -0.60
C VAL A 54 0.57 -16.72 -1.56
N LEU A 55 0.90 -16.41 -2.81
CA LEU A 55 1.29 -17.41 -3.81
C LEU A 55 2.56 -18.22 -3.45
N ARG A 56 3.35 -17.76 -2.47
CA ARG A 56 4.55 -18.45 -1.98
C ARG A 56 4.33 -19.20 -0.66
N LEU A 57 3.12 -19.14 -0.12
CA LEU A 57 2.69 -19.93 1.04
C LEU A 57 1.93 -21.20 0.62
N VAL A 58 1.35 -21.19 -0.57
CA VAL A 58 0.80 -22.37 -1.26
C VAL A 58 1.95 -23.14 -1.91
#